data_AF-A0A0P9HHB8-F1
#
_entry.id   AF-A0A0P9HHB8-F1
#
_cell.length_a   1.000
_cell.length_b   1.000
_cell.length_c   1.000
_cell.angle_alpha   90.00
_cell.angle_beta   90.00
_cell.angle_gamma   90.00
#
_symmetry.space_group_name_H-M   'P 1'
#
loop_
_entity.id
_entity.type
_entity.pdbx_description
1 polymer ?
#
loop_
_entity_poly.entity_id
_entity_poly.type
_entity_poly.pdbx_seq_one_letter_code
_entity_poly.pdbx_strand_id
1 'polypeptide(L)'
;MKQETVDKQLTDAIGSAMTTIIAIRFEHRSDGLGIGSAQPRLSWTVRTPVAAWHQTGYELEVSGLDGQLQDQTGRVESDQSVLVPWPFAPLQSRERRSVRVRVWGSDGQASAWSGHTVVEAGLLHPGDWGARFVSPMRIK
;
A
#
# COMPACT_ATOMS: atom_id res chain seq x y z
N MET A 1 21.33 36.67 -9.28
CA MET A 1 20.62 35.66 -10.09
C MET A 1 21.04 34.21 -9.85
N LYS A 2 22.23 33.88 -9.29
CA LYS A 2 22.61 32.47 -9.01
C LYS A 2 22.14 31.93 -7.64
N GLN A 3 21.94 32.80 -6.64
CA GLN A 3 21.61 32.37 -5.27
C GLN A 3 20.16 31.86 -5.14
N GLU A 4 19.22 32.55 -5.79
CA GLU A 4 17.78 32.28 -5.71
C GLU A 4 17.37 30.92 -6.32
N THR A 5 18.11 30.46 -7.33
CA THR A 5 17.91 29.13 -7.94
C THR A 5 18.41 28.00 -7.05
N VAL A 6 19.50 28.23 -6.31
CA VAL A 6 20.07 27.24 -5.39
C VAL A 6 19.19 27.07 -4.16
N ASP A 7 18.69 28.17 -3.60
CA ASP A 7 17.82 28.14 -2.42
C ASP A 7 16.51 27.39 -2.69
N LYS A 8 15.85 27.66 -3.83
CA LYS A 8 14.63 26.96 -4.25
C LYS A 8 14.86 25.45 -4.40
N GLN A 9 15.99 25.06 -4.99
CA GLN A 9 16.32 23.65 -5.22
C GLN A 9 16.63 22.90 -3.92
N LEU A 10 17.16 23.60 -2.91
CA LEU A 10 17.33 23.09 -1.55
C LEU A 10 16.00 22.93 -0.81
N THR A 11 15.07 23.88 -0.91
CA THR A 11 13.73 23.75 -0.30
C THR A 11 12.90 22.66 -0.95
N ASP A 12 12.95 22.51 -2.28
CA ASP A 12 12.23 21.47 -3.00
C ASP A 12 12.77 20.08 -2.62
N ALA A 13 14.10 19.93 -2.48
CA ALA A 13 14.72 18.68 -2.03
C ALA A 13 14.36 18.31 -0.58
N ILE A 14 14.34 19.28 0.35
CA ILE A 14 13.94 19.04 1.75
C ILE A 14 12.43 18.73 1.83
N GLY A 15 11.61 19.43 1.04
CA GLY A 15 10.18 19.16 0.93
C GLY A 15 9.89 17.75 0.45
N SER A 16 10.67 17.26 -0.53
CA SER A 16 10.55 15.90 -1.01
C SER A 16 11.03 14.85 0.02
N ALA A 17 12.09 15.13 0.76
CA ALA A 17 12.53 14.28 1.88
C ALA A 17 11.48 14.19 3.00
N MET A 18 10.60 15.18 3.13
CA MET A 18 9.45 15.18 4.05
C MET A 18 8.17 14.60 3.43
N THR A 19 8.20 14.17 2.17
CA THR A 19 7.09 13.46 1.53
C THR A 19 7.02 12.05 2.09
N THR A 20 5.91 11.75 2.75
CA THR A 20 5.72 10.49 3.49
C THR A 20 4.39 9.85 3.13
N ILE A 21 4.36 8.53 3.12
CA ILE A 21 3.11 7.78 3.02
C ILE A 21 2.62 7.50 4.44
N ILE A 22 1.40 7.96 4.71
CA ILE A 22 0.87 8.01 6.08
C ILE A 22 -0.21 6.97 6.35
N ALA A 23 -0.75 6.37 5.29
CA ALA A 23 -1.72 5.29 5.38
C ALA A 23 -1.65 4.45 4.11
N ILE A 24 -1.71 3.13 4.27
CA ILE A 24 -2.00 2.16 3.22
C ILE A 24 -3.32 1.48 3.60
N ARG A 25 -4.20 1.30 2.62
CA ARG A 25 -5.47 0.60 2.75
C ARG A 25 -5.56 -0.51 1.73
N PHE A 26 -6.24 -1.58 2.11
CA PHE A 26 -6.57 -2.70 1.24
C PHE A 26 -8.07 -2.66 0.96
N GLU A 27 -8.44 -2.61 -0.31
CA GLU A 27 -9.77 -2.19 -0.74
C GLU A 27 -10.12 -0.84 -0.08
N HIS A 28 -11.24 -0.78 0.63
CA HIS A 28 -11.67 0.39 1.40
C HIS A 28 -11.32 0.29 2.89
N ARG A 29 -10.61 -0.76 3.33
CA ARG A 29 -10.36 -1.07 4.75
C ARG A 29 -9.00 -0.56 5.22
N SER A 30 -9.00 0.03 6.40
CA SER A 30 -7.78 0.42 7.13
C SER A 30 -7.17 -0.73 7.91
N ASP A 31 -7.97 -1.74 8.27
CA ASP A 31 -7.45 -3.01 8.78
C ASP A 31 -7.24 -3.98 7.61
N GLY A 32 -6.04 -4.56 7.51
CA GLY A 32 -5.72 -5.53 6.47
C GLY A 32 -6.22 -6.94 6.78
N LEU A 33 -7.07 -7.13 7.81
CA LEU A 33 -7.38 -8.44 8.36
C LEU A 33 -8.57 -9.11 7.65
N GLY A 34 -8.40 -10.36 7.21
CA GLY A 34 -9.48 -11.19 6.67
C GLY A 34 -10.13 -10.60 5.43
N ILE A 35 -9.34 -10.09 4.49
CA ILE A 35 -9.82 -9.52 3.23
C ILE A 35 -10.41 -10.63 2.35
N GLY A 36 -11.60 -10.42 1.82
CA GLY A 36 -12.32 -11.40 0.99
C GLY A 36 -11.86 -11.48 -0.47
N SER A 37 -10.67 -10.99 -0.78
CA SER A 37 -10.09 -11.00 -2.13
C SER A 37 -8.67 -11.53 -2.07
N ALA A 38 -8.33 -12.41 -3.02
CA ALA A 38 -6.97 -12.89 -3.21
C ALA A 38 -6.03 -11.79 -3.76
N GLN A 39 -6.59 -10.77 -4.38
CA GLN A 39 -5.86 -9.68 -5.05
C GLN A 39 -6.42 -8.34 -4.55
N PRO A 40 -6.23 -7.99 -3.27
CA PRO A 40 -6.80 -6.79 -2.70
C PRO A 40 -6.16 -5.53 -3.28
N ARG A 41 -6.97 -4.62 -3.81
CA ARG A 41 -6.50 -3.35 -4.39
C ARG A 41 -5.91 -2.46 -3.30
N LEU A 42 -4.85 -1.73 -3.63
CA LEU A 42 -4.14 -0.88 -2.69
C LEU A 42 -4.53 0.58 -2.88
N SER A 43 -4.72 1.29 -1.78
CA SER A 43 -4.77 2.76 -1.78
C SER A 43 -3.76 3.30 -0.78
N TRP A 44 -3.13 4.43 -1.09
CA TRP A 44 -2.23 5.09 -0.15
C TRP A 44 -2.48 6.58 -0.08
N THR A 45 -2.12 7.18 1.06
CA THR A 45 -2.22 8.63 1.28
C THR A 45 -0.84 9.20 1.48
N VAL A 46 -0.49 10.19 0.64
CA VAL A 46 0.77 10.91 0.71
C VAL A 46 0.56 12.20 1.49
N ARG A 47 1.49 12.52 2.39
CA ARG A 47 1.59 13.82 3.06
C ARG A 47 2.91 14.46 2.64
N THR A 48 2.82 15.66 2.10
CA THR A 48 3.97 16.42 1.61
C THR A 48 3.79 17.91 1.92
N PRO A 49 4.85 18.64 2.28
CA PRO A 49 4.84 20.09 2.38
C PRO A 49 5.04 20.79 1.01
N VAL A 50 5.33 20.04 -0.05
CA VAL A 50 5.59 20.60 -1.39
C VAL A 50 4.28 21.10 -2.00
N ALA A 51 4.23 22.39 -2.32
CA ALA A 51 3.04 23.01 -2.91
C ALA A 51 2.81 22.51 -4.34
N ALA A 52 1.52 22.31 -4.71
CA ALA A 52 1.11 21.80 -6.02
C ALA A 52 1.74 20.45 -6.42
N TRP A 53 2.22 19.69 -5.43
CA TRP A 53 2.78 18.36 -5.63
C TRP A 53 1.71 17.39 -6.13
N HIS A 54 2.08 16.57 -7.10
CA HIS A 54 1.30 15.41 -7.50
C HIS A 54 2.24 14.22 -7.75
N GLN A 55 1.68 13.01 -7.60
CA GLN A 55 2.41 11.79 -7.86
C GLN A 55 2.65 11.62 -9.37
N THR A 56 3.84 11.16 -9.73
CA THR A 56 4.21 10.80 -11.11
C THR A 56 4.58 9.32 -11.24
N GLY A 57 4.92 8.67 -10.14
CA GLY A 57 5.13 7.23 -10.11
C GLY A 57 5.05 6.64 -8.70
N TYR A 58 5.02 5.31 -8.65
CA TYR A 58 5.07 4.57 -7.40
C TYR A 58 5.86 3.27 -7.55
N GLU A 59 6.21 2.67 -6.43
CA GLU A 59 6.77 1.33 -6.37
C GLU A 59 6.21 0.62 -5.14
N LEU A 60 5.84 -0.64 -5.33
CA LEU A 60 5.32 -1.51 -4.28
C LEU A 60 6.29 -2.66 -4.05
N GLU A 61 6.45 -3.01 -2.78
CA GLU A 61 7.14 -4.22 -2.35
C GLU A 61 6.19 -5.10 -1.53
N VAL A 62 6.35 -6.41 -1.66
CA VAL A 62 5.72 -7.41 -0.79
C VAL A 62 6.76 -8.33 -0.17
N SER A 63 6.62 -8.55 1.12
CA SER A 63 7.49 -9.40 1.93
C SER A 63 6.68 -10.43 2.71
N GLY A 64 7.36 -11.53 3.08
CA GLY A 64 6.88 -12.41 4.14
C GLY A 64 6.82 -11.69 5.48
N LEU A 65 6.16 -12.31 6.46
CA LEU A 65 6.13 -11.77 7.85
C LEU A 65 7.50 -11.84 8.55
N ASP A 66 8.42 -12.65 8.02
CA ASP A 66 9.82 -12.71 8.40
C ASP A 66 10.66 -11.54 7.85
N GLY A 67 10.04 -10.65 7.07
CA GLY A 67 10.68 -9.50 6.45
C GLY A 67 11.46 -9.83 5.17
N GLN A 68 11.48 -11.08 4.72
CA GLN A 68 12.14 -11.45 3.46
C GLN A 68 11.33 -10.87 2.29
N LEU A 69 12.00 -10.10 1.43
CA LEU A 69 11.41 -9.58 0.20
C LEU A 69 11.03 -10.75 -0.72
N GLN A 70 9.77 -10.79 -1.14
CA GLN A 70 9.27 -11.81 -2.05
C GLN A 70 9.16 -11.30 -3.47
N ASP A 71 8.68 -10.06 -3.65
CA ASP A 71 8.53 -9.44 -4.96
C ASP A 71 8.45 -7.90 -4.86
N GLN A 72 8.73 -7.21 -5.97
CA GLN A 72 8.66 -5.76 -6.08
C GLN A 72 8.33 -5.34 -7.51
N THR A 73 7.62 -4.22 -7.68
CA THR A 73 7.18 -3.78 -9.01
C THR A 73 8.27 -3.07 -9.80
N GLY A 74 9.32 -2.56 -9.16
CA GLY A 74 10.08 -1.45 -9.71
C GLY A 74 9.25 -0.17 -9.80
N ARG A 75 9.83 0.90 -10.32
CA ARG A 75 9.09 2.15 -10.55
C ARG A 75 8.05 1.95 -11.65
N VAL A 76 6.79 2.24 -11.32
CA VAL A 76 5.66 2.32 -12.23
C VAL A 76 5.33 3.79 -12.46
N GLU A 77 5.38 4.24 -13.72
CA GLU A 77 4.95 5.60 -14.09
C GLU A 77 3.42 5.69 -14.03
N SER A 78 2.90 6.40 -13.03
CA SER A 78 1.46 6.56 -12.82
C SER A 78 1.16 7.58 -11.72
N ASP A 79 0.13 8.38 -11.93
CA ASP A 79 -0.46 9.28 -10.94
C ASP A 79 -1.46 8.57 -9.99
N GLN A 80 -1.74 7.29 -10.22
CA GLN A 80 -2.75 6.54 -9.47
C GLN A 80 -2.24 6.18 -8.06
N SER A 81 -3.10 6.42 -7.07
CA SER A 81 -2.85 6.09 -5.66
C SER A 81 -4.06 5.49 -4.93
N VAL A 82 -5.15 5.25 -5.67
CA VAL A 82 -6.43 4.77 -5.13
C VAL A 82 -6.84 3.51 -5.88
N LEU A 83 -7.11 2.44 -5.14
CA LEU A 83 -7.54 1.14 -5.64
C LEU A 83 -6.65 0.60 -6.78
N VAL A 84 -5.34 0.83 -6.67
CA VAL A 84 -4.33 0.29 -7.58
C VAL A 84 -4.38 -1.24 -7.50
N PRO A 85 -4.40 -1.96 -8.64
CA PRO A 85 -4.45 -3.41 -8.66
C PRO A 85 -3.31 -4.05 -7.87
N TRP A 86 -3.60 -5.18 -7.22
CA TRP A 86 -2.58 -6.01 -6.58
C TRP A 86 -1.61 -6.56 -7.65
N PRO A 87 -0.32 -6.20 -7.62
CA PRO A 87 0.61 -6.57 -8.69
C PRO A 87 1.35 -7.89 -8.44
N PHE A 88 1.16 -8.52 -7.27
CA PHE A 88 1.92 -9.69 -6.85
C PHE A 88 1.14 -10.99 -7.04
N ALA A 89 1.77 -12.12 -6.74
CA ALA A 89 1.07 -13.40 -6.67
C ALA A 89 -0.17 -13.31 -5.75
N PRO A 90 -1.34 -13.86 -6.14
CA PRO A 90 -2.54 -13.83 -5.32
C PRO A 90 -2.32 -14.44 -3.93
N LEU A 91 -2.99 -13.89 -2.92
CA LEU A 91 -3.01 -14.43 -1.57
C LEU A 91 -3.85 -15.71 -1.52
N GLN A 92 -3.39 -16.69 -0.75
CA GLN A 92 -4.14 -17.87 -0.37
C GLN A 92 -5.00 -17.58 0.87
N SER A 93 -6.04 -18.39 1.11
CA SER A 93 -6.86 -18.26 2.31
C SER A 93 -6.02 -18.30 3.59
N ARG A 94 -6.25 -17.34 4.49
CA ARG A 94 -5.48 -17.12 5.75
C ARG A 94 -4.02 -16.68 5.55
N GLU A 95 -3.56 -16.48 4.33
CA GLU A 95 -2.20 -16.02 4.07
C GLU A 95 -2.04 -14.57 4.51
N ARG A 96 -0.88 -14.27 5.12
CA ARG A 96 -0.46 -12.93 5.50
C ARG A 96 0.77 -12.51 4.71
N ARG A 97 0.78 -11.26 4.26
CA ARG A 97 1.96 -10.60 3.68
C ARG A 97 2.11 -9.19 4.21
N SER A 98 3.34 -8.69 4.17
CA SER A 98 3.67 -7.31 4.51
C SER A 98 3.90 -6.51 3.23
N VAL A 99 3.29 -5.34 3.11
CA VAL A 99 3.41 -4.46 1.94
C VAL A 99 3.93 -3.10 2.37
N ARG A 100 4.75 -2.48 1.51
CA ARG A 100 5.11 -1.06 1.62
C ARG A 100 5.12 -0.41 0.25
N VAL A 101 5.02 0.91 0.23
CA VAL A 101 4.99 1.74 -0.98
C VAL A 101 5.96 2.91 -0.85
N ARG A 102 6.56 3.31 -1.95
CA ARG A 102 7.18 4.64 -2.12
C ARG A 102 6.65 5.30 -3.38
N VAL A 103 6.74 6.63 -3.43
CA VAL A 103 6.18 7.43 -4.53
C VAL A 103 7.23 8.38 -5.10
N TRP A 104 7.05 8.77 -6.36
CA TRP A 104 7.76 9.87 -6.99
C TRP A 104 6.80 11.03 -7.20
N GLY A 105 7.29 12.23 -6.96
CA GLY A 105 6.56 13.46 -7.20
C GLY A 105 6.83 14.10 -8.56
N SER A 106 6.07 15.16 -8.85
CA SER A 106 6.32 16.08 -9.97
C SER A 106 7.62 16.87 -9.84
N ASP A 107 8.24 16.85 -8.66
CA ASP A 107 9.59 17.33 -8.38
C ASP A 107 10.69 16.36 -8.84
N GLY A 108 10.31 15.18 -9.35
CA GLY A 108 11.22 14.14 -9.84
C GLY A 108 11.92 13.35 -8.75
N GLN A 109 11.58 13.58 -7.48
CA GLN A 109 12.23 12.97 -6.33
C GLN A 109 11.39 11.82 -5.76
N ALA A 110 12.07 10.83 -5.19
CA ALA A 110 11.44 9.70 -4.52
C ALA A 110 11.19 10.02 -3.04
N SER A 111 10.05 9.59 -2.51
CA SER A 111 9.81 9.56 -1.08
C SER A 111 10.68 8.49 -0.40
N ALA A 112 10.79 8.57 0.93
CA ALA A 112 11.14 7.40 1.72
C ALA A 112 10.07 6.30 1.53
N TRP A 113 10.44 5.04 1.76
CA TRP A 113 9.48 3.96 1.88
C TRP A 113 8.52 4.20 3.03
N SER A 114 7.26 3.79 2.85
CA SER A 114 6.30 3.72 3.94
C SER A 114 6.76 2.73 5.02
N GLY A 115 6.11 2.79 6.19
CA GLY A 115 6.11 1.66 7.10
C GLY A 115 5.49 0.41 6.46
N HIS A 116 5.81 -0.75 7.03
CA HIS A 116 5.22 -2.03 6.65
C HIS A 116 3.75 -2.12 7.10
N THR A 117 2.86 -2.50 6.19
CA THR A 117 1.44 -2.73 6.50
C THR A 117 1.07 -4.17 6.13
N VAL A 118 0.50 -4.91 7.08
CA VAL A 118 0.13 -6.31 6.86
C VAL A 118 -1.25 -6.43 6.23
N VAL A 119 -1.37 -7.31 5.24
CA VAL A 119 -2.64 -7.81 4.71
C VAL A 119 -2.76 -9.29 5.00
N GLU A 120 -3.97 -9.72 5.33
CA GLU A 120 -4.38 -11.11 5.51
C GLU A 120 -5.59 -11.38 4.63
N ALA A 121 -5.54 -12.42 3.82
CA ALA A 121 -6.73 -12.93 3.15
C ALA A 121 -7.59 -13.74 4.14
N GLY A 122 -8.91 -13.59 4.05
CA GLY A 122 -9.86 -14.38 4.82
C GLY A 122 -9.99 -15.82 4.30
N LEU A 123 -11.19 -16.39 4.42
CA LEU A 123 -11.54 -17.63 3.74
C LEU A 123 -12.09 -17.29 2.36
N LEU A 124 -11.31 -17.58 1.32
CA LEU A 124 -11.61 -17.15 -0.05
C LEU A 124 -12.55 -18.12 -0.77
N HIS A 125 -12.63 -19.37 -0.31
CA HIS A 125 -13.49 -20.38 -0.89
C HIS A 125 -14.40 -21.04 0.15
N PRO A 126 -15.62 -21.47 -0.22
CA PRO A 126 -16.49 -22.22 0.69
C PRO A 126 -15.83 -23.47 1.28
N GLY A 127 -14.95 -24.14 0.53
CA GLY A 127 -14.21 -25.31 0.99
C GLY A 127 -13.21 -25.05 2.12
N ASP A 128 -12.83 -23.78 2.36
CA ASP A 128 -11.95 -23.41 3.46
C ASP A 128 -12.68 -23.37 4.81
N TRP A 129 -14.01 -23.38 4.80
CA TRP A 129 -14.85 -23.43 6.00
C TRP A 129 -15.00 -24.86 6.50
N GLY A 130 -14.48 -25.13 7.70
CA GLY A 130 -14.65 -26.42 8.40
C GLY A 130 -15.84 -26.46 9.37
N ALA A 131 -16.56 -25.36 9.54
CA ALA A 131 -17.66 -25.25 10.50
C ALA A 131 -19.03 -25.57 9.87
N ARG A 132 -19.99 -25.97 10.70
CA ARG A 132 -21.40 -26.13 10.31
C ARG A 132 -22.25 -25.05 10.95
N PHE A 133 -23.29 -24.62 10.24
CA PHE A 133 -24.34 -23.79 10.84
C PHE A 133 -25.03 -24.58 11.96
N VAL A 134 -25.23 -23.92 13.10
CA VAL A 134 -25.96 -24.47 14.25
C VAL A 134 -27.15 -23.57 14.56
N SER A 135 -28.24 -24.16 15.03
CA SER A 135 -29.42 -23.43 15.51
C SER A 135 -29.80 -23.93 16.90
N PRO A 136 -30.36 -23.08 17.77
CA PRO A 136 -30.92 -23.55 19.03
C PRO A 136 -32.07 -24.53 18.78
N MET A 137 -32.27 -25.47 19.72
CA MET A 137 -33.42 -26.35 19.70
C MET A 137 -34.70 -25.54 19.96
N ARG A 138 -35.71 -25.69 19.10
CA ARG A 138 -37.01 -25.02 19.27
C ARG A 138 -37.90 -25.87 20.16
N ILE A 139 -38.18 -25.40 21.38
CA ILE A 139 -39.18 -26.02 22.28
C ILE A 139 -40.55 -25.46 21.90
N LYS A 140 -41.54 -26.33 21.72
CA LYS A 140 -42.95 -25.97 21.49
C LYS A 140 -43.68 -25.80 22.80
#